data_AF-A0A9B0TNX0-F1
#
_entry.id   AF-A0A9B0TNX0-F1
#
_cell.length_a   1.000
_cell.length_b   1.000
_cell.length_c   1.000
_cell.angle_alpha   90.00
_cell.angle_beta   90.00
_cell.angle_gamma   90.00
#
_symmetry.space_group_name_H-M   'P 1'
#
loop_
_entity.id
_entity.type
_entity.pdbx_description
1 polymer ?
#
loop_
_entity_poly.entity_id
_entity_poly.type
_entity_poly.pdbx_seq_one_letter_code
_entity_poly.pdbx_strand_id
1 'polypeptide(L)'
;MAAEFDAPAALATVETDMPADPVTTPGSAPEPVPRPAHSLRTAHDLGGPRTRTGDVLLAEPADFESLLLSRPVLEGLRAAGFERPSPVQLKAIPLGRCGLDLIVQAKSGTGKTCVFSTIALDSLVLENLSTQAELSNS
;
A
#
# COMPACT_ATOMS: atom_id res chain seq x y z
N MET A 1 50.18 8.09 -70.07
CA MET A 1 49.21 9.17 -69.82
C MET A 1 49.45 9.62 -68.39
N ALA A 2 50.29 10.65 -68.25
CA ALA A 2 50.72 11.25 -67.00
C ALA A 2 50.24 12.70 -67.00
N ALA A 3 49.66 13.15 -65.90
CA ALA A 3 49.34 14.53 -65.57
C ALA A 3 49.14 14.58 -64.04
N GLU A 4 49.98 15.33 -63.32
CA GLU A 4 49.60 16.56 -62.59
C GLU A 4 48.95 16.24 -61.23
N PHE A 5 49.29 16.84 -60.08
CA PHE A 5 49.64 18.22 -59.80
C PHE A 5 50.30 18.33 -58.39
N ASP A 6 51.03 19.42 -58.19
CA ASP A 6 51.91 19.79 -57.07
C ASP A 6 51.18 20.47 -55.88
N ALA A 7 51.88 20.54 -54.74
CA ALA A 7 51.79 21.53 -53.64
C ALA A 7 50.69 21.43 -52.54
N PRO A 8 50.81 22.16 -51.41
CA PRO A 8 51.90 22.10 -50.42
C PRO A 8 51.40 22.12 -48.94
N ALA A 9 52.36 22.16 -48.01
CA ALA A 9 52.21 22.29 -46.56
C ALA A 9 51.31 23.46 -46.08
N ALA A 10 50.47 23.19 -45.07
CA ALA A 10 49.91 24.16 -44.12
C ALA A 10 49.55 23.39 -42.83
N LEU A 11 50.29 23.60 -41.73
CA LEU A 11 50.01 24.56 -40.65
C LEU A 11 48.80 24.17 -39.77
N ALA A 12 49.20 23.70 -38.58
CA ALA A 12 48.52 23.62 -37.30
C ALA A 12 47.11 24.23 -37.16
N THR A 13 46.19 23.39 -36.68
CA THR A 13 45.10 23.84 -35.81
C THR A 13 44.86 22.80 -34.70
N VAL A 14 44.78 23.34 -33.49
CA VAL A 14 44.50 22.73 -32.20
C VAL A 14 43.36 21.70 -32.25
N GLU A 15 43.63 20.48 -31.78
CA GLU A 15 42.60 19.57 -31.29
C GLU A 15 42.75 19.40 -29.77
N THR A 16 41.64 19.69 -29.10
CA THR A 16 41.42 19.63 -27.67
C THR A 16 41.40 18.16 -27.23
N ASP A 17 42.44 17.71 -26.53
CA ASP A 17 42.54 16.36 -26.02
C ASP A 17 41.58 16.13 -24.85
N MET A 18 40.87 15.01 -24.91
CA MET A 18 39.93 14.53 -23.90
C MET A 18 40.71 13.98 -22.68
N PRO A 19 40.36 14.33 -21.43
CA PRO A 19 40.86 13.58 -20.30
C PRO A 19 40.12 12.24 -20.19
N ALA A 20 40.88 11.16 -20.29
CA ALA A 20 40.43 9.79 -20.03
C ALA A 20 40.00 9.60 -18.56
N ASP A 21 38.85 8.95 -18.36
CA ASP A 21 38.32 8.56 -17.05
C ASP A 21 39.22 7.54 -16.34
N PRO A 22 39.53 7.69 -15.04
CA PRO A 22 40.12 6.62 -14.25
C PRO A 22 39.05 5.63 -13.74
N VAL A 23 39.32 4.37 -14.01
CA VAL A 23 38.69 3.13 -13.52
C VAL A 23 38.08 3.19 -12.10
N THR A 24 36.78 2.90 -11.99
CA THR A 24 36.05 2.77 -10.72
C THR A 24 36.19 1.36 -10.15
N THR A 25 36.69 1.24 -8.92
CA THR A 25 36.74 0.01 -8.11
C THR A 25 35.32 -0.36 -7.61
N PRO A 26 34.90 -1.63 -7.56
CA PRO A 26 33.60 -2.01 -7.00
C PRO A 26 33.72 -2.13 -5.47
N GLY A 27 33.10 -1.22 -4.72
CA GLY A 27 33.18 -1.20 -3.27
C GLY A 27 31.89 -0.72 -2.61
N SER A 28 31.26 -1.66 -1.90
CA SER A 28 30.16 -1.51 -0.93
C SER A 28 28.82 -0.99 -1.46
N ALA A 29 27.87 -1.92 -1.62
CA ALA A 29 26.45 -1.60 -1.65
C ALA A 29 26.06 -0.81 -0.38
N PRO A 30 25.28 0.28 -0.50
CA PRO A 30 24.75 0.95 0.68
C PRO A 30 23.74 0.03 1.38
N GLU A 31 23.91 -0.17 2.69
CA GLU A 31 22.87 -0.79 3.52
C GLU A 31 21.52 -0.10 3.29
N PRO A 32 20.40 -0.85 3.32
CA PRO A 32 19.08 -0.27 3.14
C PRO A 32 18.79 0.65 4.32
N VAL A 33 18.91 1.96 4.08
CA VAL A 33 18.49 2.99 5.02
C VAL A 33 17.04 2.68 5.43
N PRO A 34 16.73 2.49 6.72
CA PRO A 34 15.36 2.29 7.15
C PRO A 34 14.59 3.56 6.78
N ARG A 35 13.72 3.44 5.78
CA ARG A 35 12.85 4.53 5.35
C ARG A 35 12.07 5.01 6.58
N PRO A 36 11.94 6.32 6.79
CA PRO A 36 11.13 6.84 7.89
C PRO A 36 9.73 6.24 7.74
N ALA A 37 9.27 5.55 8.79
CA ALA A 37 7.91 5.03 8.85
C ALA A 37 6.98 6.21 8.55
N HIS A 38 6.31 6.16 7.39
CA HIS A 38 5.27 7.13 7.07
C HIS A 38 4.38 7.19 8.30
N SER A 39 4.29 8.37 8.93
CA SER A 39 3.44 8.62 10.09
C SER A 39 2.08 8.01 9.82
N LEU A 40 1.83 6.84 10.39
CA LEU A 40 0.68 6.00 10.08
C LEU A 40 -0.53 6.80 10.56
N ARG A 41 -1.23 7.42 9.62
CA ARG A 41 -2.55 7.96 9.92
C ARG A 41 -3.40 6.77 10.31
N THR A 42 -3.85 6.74 11.57
CA THR A 42 -4.84 5.76 12.04
C THR A 42 -5.98 5.69 11.02
N ALA A 43 -6.21 4.50 10.46
CA ALA A 43 -7.15 4.34 9.34
C ALA A 43 -8.57 4.77 9.71
N HIS A 44 -8.92 4.64 11.00
CA HIS A 44 -10.16 5.12 11.55
C HIS A 44 -9.98 5.59 13.00
N ASP A 45 -9.91 6.90 13.17
CA ASP A 45 -9.93 7.51 14.49
C ASP A 45 -11.40 7.70 14.96
N LEU A 46 -11.79 6.93 15.97
CA LEU A 46 -13.07 7.05 16.67
C LEU A 46 -13.05 8.12 17.78
N GLY A 47 -11.86 8.53 18.25
CA GLY A 47 -11.64 9.53 19.29
C GLY A 47 -11.33 10.95 18.76
N GLY A 48 -11.22 11.10 17.44
CA GLY A 48 -10.87 12.35 16.79
C GLY A 48 -11.89 13.48 16.99
N PRO A 49 -11.53 14.72 16.60
CA PRO A 49 -12.31 15.94 16.90
C PRO A 49 -13.66 16.04 16.17
N ARG A 50 -14.03 15.03 15.37
CA ARG A 50 -15.31 15.01 14.64
C ARG A 50 -16.39 14.49 15.58
N THR A 51 -17.37 15.32 15.90
CA THR A 51 -18.55 14.92 16.69
C THR A 51 -19.25 13.73 16.01
N ARG A 52 -19.15 12.55 16.62
CA ARG A 52 -19.82 11.34 16.17
C ARG A 52 -21.19 11.24 16.84
N THR A 53 -22.20 10.91 16.08
CA THR A 53 -23.52 10.56 16.62
C THR A 53 -23.44 9.21 17.37
N GLY A 54 -24.29 8.99 18.36
CA GLY A 54 -24.22 7.82 19.26
C GLY A 54 -24.28 6.44 18.57
N ASP A 55 -24.81 6.35 17.36
CA ASP A 55 -24.80 5.13 16.53
C ASP A 55 -23.39 4.70 16.08
N VAL A 56 -22.40 5.58 16.20
CA VAL A 56 -20.99 5.36 15.81
C VAL A 56 -20.09 5.18 17.03
N LEU A 57 -20.58 5.44 18.25
CA LEU A 57 -19.84 5.22 19.48
C LEU A 57 -20.09 3.81 20.00
N LEU A 58 -19.02 3.15 20.44
CA LEU A 58 -19.11 1.84 21.09
C LEU A 58 -19.65 2.00 22.51
N ALA A 59 -20.64 1.21 22.89
CA ALA A 59 -21.12 1.14 24.28
C ALA A 59 -20.11 0.42 25.18
N GLU A 60 -19.38 -0.56 24.63
CA GLU A 60 -18.35 -1.34 25.32
C GLU A 60 -17.08 -1.41 24.47
N PRO A 61 -15.87 -1.36 25.07
CA PRO A 61 -14.63 -1.56 24.34
C PRO A 61 -14.60 -2.98 23.74
N ALA A 62 -14.40 -3.06 22.44
CA ALA A 62 -14.29 -4.33 21.73
C ALA A 62 -13.13 -4.25 20.74
N ASP A 63 -12.45 -5.37 20.56
CA ASP A 63 -11.23 -5.51 19.76
C ASP A 63 -11.48 -6.41 18.54
N PHE A 64 -10.67 -6.26 17.48
CA PHE A 64 -10.79 -7.11 16.28
C PHE A 64 -10.52 -8.59 16.58
N GLU A 65 -9.71 -8.86 17.59
CA GLU A 65 -9.37 -10.18 18.11
C GLU A 65 -10.61 -10.94 18.60
N SER A 66 -11.66 -10.23 19.03
CA SER A 66 -12.94 -10.83 19.45
C SER A 66 -13.82 -11.29 18.27
N LEU A 67 -13.48 -10.91 17.04
CA LEU A 67 -14.28 -11.20 15.83
C LEU A 67 -13.93 -12.53 15.17
N LEU A 68 -13.07 -13.34 15.81
CA LEU A 68 -12.64 -14.68 15.39
C LEU A 68 -11.99 -14.72 13.99
N LEU A 69 -11.44 -13.59 13.52
CA LEU A 69 -10.79 -13.45 12.21
C LEU A 69 -9.52 -14.29 12.12
N SER A 70 -9.14 -14.67 10.90
CA SER A 70 -7.87 -15.33 10.66
C SER A 70 -6.68 -14.43 11.02
N ARG A 71 -5.59 -15.05 11.46
CA ARG A 71 -4.38 -14.34 11.88
C ARG A 71 -3.81 -13.38 10.81
N PRO A 72 -3.72 -13.76 9.52
CA PRO A 72 -3.23 -12.85 8.48
C PRO A 72 -4.09 -11.59 8.34
N VAL A 73 -5.41 -11.72 8.50
CA VAL A 73 -6.34 -10.58 8.42
C VAL A 73 -6.17 -9.66 9.63
N LEU A 74 -6.02 -10.20 10.84
CA LEU A 74 -5.73 -9.41 12.05
C LEU A 74 -4.41 -8.63 11.93
N GLU A 75 -3.36 -9.29 11.44
CA GLU A 75 -2.06 -8.65 11.22
C GLU A 75 -2.15 -7.55 10.15
N GLY A 76 -2.88 -7.79 9.06
CA GLY A 76 -3.14 -6.79 8.02
C GLY A 76 -3.92 -5.58 8.52
N LEU A 77 -4.95 -5.79 9.35
CA LEU A 77 -5.71 -4.72 9.99
C LEU A 77 -4.81 -3.86 10.87
N ARG A 78 -4.01 -4.49 11.73
CA ARG A 78 -3.07 -3.77 12.60
C ARG A 78 -2.03 -2.98 11.79
N ALA A 79 -1.46 -3.59 10.75
CA ALA A 79 -0.48 -2.94 9.88
C ALA A 79 -1.07 -1.75 9.11
N ALA A 80 -2.35 -1.84 8.74
CA ALA A 80 -3.10 -0.75 8.12
C ALA A 80 -3.53 0.35 9.11
N GLY A 81 -3.22 0.21 10.41
CA GLY A 81 -3.54 1.20 11.43
C GLY A 81 -4.98 1.10 11.94
N PHE A 82 -5.60 -0.08 11.86
CA PHE A 82 -6.89 -0.34 12.47
C PHE A 82 -6.71 -0.77 13.93
N GLU A 83 -7.12 0.08 14.88
CA GLU A 83 -6.97 -0.21 16.32
C GLU A 83 -8.23 -0.85 16.93
N ARG A 84 -9.42 -0.23 16.76
CA ARG A 84 -10.67 -0.72 17.37
C ARG A 84 -11.86 -0.70 16.41
N PRO A 85 -12.58 -1.79 16.19
CA PRO A 85 -13.68 -1.84 15.22
C PRO A 85 -14.79 -0.82 15.53
N SER A 86 -15.41 -0.25 14.49
CA SER A 86 -16.60 0.59 14.65
C SER A 86 -17.84 -0.25 14.99
N PRO A 87 -18.94 0.32 15.52
CA PRO A 87 -20.15 -0.45 15.84
C PRO A 87 -20.74 -1.20 14.65
N VAL A 88 -20.64 -0.63 13.44
CA VAL A 88 -21.09 -1.30 12.21
C VAL A 88 -20.17 -2.48 11.86
N GLN A 89 -18.86 -2.35 12.07
CA GLN A 89 -17.89 -3.43 11.82
C GLN A 89 -18.10 -4.60 12.79
N LEU A 90 -18.26 -4.31 14.09
CA LEU A 90 -18.52 -5.33 15.11
C LEU A 90 -19.74 -6.18 14.81
N LYS A 91 -20.81 -5.56 14.31
CA LYS A 91 -22.07 -6.25 14.00
C LYS A 91 -21.99 -7.00 12.68
N ALA A 92 -21.40 -6.39 11.66
CA ALA A 92 -21.45 -6.92 10.30
C ALA A 92 -20.39 -7.98 10.01
N ILE A 93 -19.16 -7.83 10.54
CA ILE A 93 -18.05 -8.75 10.23
C ILE A 93 -18.39 -10.19 10.65
N PRO A 94 -18.83 -10.49 11.89
CA PRO A 94 -19.15 -11.86 12.28
C PRO A 94 -20.24 -12.50 11.42
N LEU A 95 -21.29 -11.74 11.09
CA LEU A 95 -22.39 -12.24 10.26
C LEU A 95 -21.94 -12.57 8.84
N GLY A 96 -21.10 -11.72 8.24
CA GLY A 96 -20.61 -11.93 6.88
C GLY A 96 -19.65 -13.12 6.79
N ARG A 97 -18.86 -13.34 7.84
CA ARG A 97 -17.99 -14.53 7.95
C ARG A 97 -18.78 -15.84 8.05
N CYS A 98 -20.00 -15.80 8.55
CA CYS A 98 -20.90 -16.95 8.54
C CYS A 98 -21.49 -17.23 7.13
N GLY A 99 -21.12 -16.46 6.11
CA GLY A 99 -21.65 -16.60 4.76
C GLY A 99 -23.09 -16.10 4.61
N LEU A 100 -23.55 -15.24 5.52
CA LEU A 100 -24.89 -14.63 5.44
C LEU A 100 -24.87 -13.43 4.50
N ASP A 101 -25.95 -13.27 3.73
CA ASP A 101 -26.18 -12.05 2.95
C ASP A 101 -26.51 -10.87 3.88
N LEU A 102 -25.86 -9.73 3.65
CA LEU A 102 -25.97 -8.56 4.53
C LEU A 102 -26.38 -7.30 3.77
N ILE A 103 -27.34 -6.58 4.34
CA ILE A 103 -27.62 -5.17 4.01
C ILE A 103 -27.07 -4.32 5.13
N VAL A 104 -25.98 -3.60 4.86
CA VAL A 104 -25.29 -2.76 5.86
C VAL A 104 -25.59 -1.28 5.59
N GLN A 105 -26.36 -0.65 6.47
CA GLN A 105 -26.64 0.79 6.41
C GLN A 105 -25.84 1.52 7.49
N ALA A 106 -24.96 2.43 7.06
CA ALA A 106 -24.19 3.28 7.97
C ALA A 106 -23.77 4.58 7.28
N LYS A 107 -23.46 5.62 8.06
CA LYS A 107 -23.00 6.92 7.57
C LYS A 107 -21.70 6.81 6.75
N SER A 108 -21.38 7.84 5.96
CA SER A 108 -20.09 7.89 5.28
C SER A 108 -18.95 7.98 6.32
N GLY A 109 -17.81 7.35 6.03
CA GLY A 109 -16.66 7.34 6.94
C GLY A 109 -16.80 6.51 8.22
N THR A 110 -17.75 5.55 8.26
CA THR A 110 -17.89 4.57 9.37
C THR A 110 -17.20 3.23 9.09
N GLY A 111 -16.54 3.11 7.93
CA GLY A 111 -15.73 1.94 7.60
C GLY A 111 -16.49 0.77 6.97
N LYS A 112 -17.59 1.03 6.23
CA LYS A 112 -18.31 -0.01 5.46
C LYS A 112 -17.38 -0.75 4.49
N THR A 113 -16.50 -0.02 3.78
CA THR A 113 -15.50 -0.64 2.89
C THR A 113 -14.61 -1.62 3.64
N CYS A 114 -14.16 -1.26 4.85
CA CYS A 114 -13.39 -2.18 5.69
C CYS A 114 -14.17 -3.44 6.03
N VAL A 115 -15.48 -3.36 6.31
CA VAL A 115 -16.32 -4.55 6.54
C VAL A 115 -16.25 -5.50 5.34
N PHE A 116 -16.52 -4.99 4.13
CA PHE A 116 -16.50 -5.81 2.92
C PHE A 116 -15.11 -6.40 2.65
N SER A 117 -14.06 -5.59 2.73
CA SER A 117 -12.69 -6.05 2.51
C SER A 117 -12.27 -7.10 3.54
N THR A 118 -12.59 -6.91 4.82
CA THR A 118 -12.24 -7.88 5.87
C THR A 118 -12.95 -9.21 5.65
N ILE A 119 -14.25 -9.21 5.35
CA ILE A 119 -15.00 -10.46 5.09
C ILE A 119 -14.47 -11.17 3.84
N ALA A 120 -14.19 -10.42 2.77
CA ALA A 120 -13.65 -10.97 1.54
C ALA A 120 -12.28 -11.61 1.76
N LEU A 121 -11.36 -10.91 2.43
CA LEU A 121 -10.02 -11.40 2.73
C LEU A 121 -10.03 -12.62 3.64
N ASP A 122 -10.92 -12.66 4.64
CA ASP A 122 -11.01 -13.80 5.56
C ASP A 122 -11.58 -15.05 4.90
N SER A 123 -12.37 -14.88 3.83
CA SER A 123 -12.96 -15.98 3.06
C SER A 123 -12.05 -16.52 1.95
N LEU A 124 -10.87 -15.93 1.73
CA LEU A 124 -9.98 -16.34 0.64
C LEU A 124 -9.33 -17.70 0.89
N VAL A 125 -9.33 -18.54 -0.16
CA VAL A 125 -8.58 -19.79 -0.23
C VAL A 125 -7.26 -19.52 -0.96
N LEU A 126 -6.15 -19.43 -0.21
CA LEU A 126 -4.84 -19.04 -0.77
C LEU A 126 -4.28 -20.01 -1.81
N GLU A 127 -4.73 -21.27 -1.80
CA GLU A 127 -4.31 -22.30 -2.77
C GLU A 127 -5.00 -22.14 -4.12
N ASN A 128 -6.08 -21.34 -4.20
CA ASN A 128 -6.83 -21.11 -5.42
C ASN A 128 -6.48 -19.75 -6.03
N LEU A 129 -5.87 -19.77 -7.22
CA LEU A 129 -5.45 -18.58 -7.95
C LEU A 129 -6.53 -17.98 -8.87
N SER A 130 -7.74 -18.56 -8.92
CA SER A 130 -8.87 -17.93 -9.62
C SER A 130 -9.35 -16.67 -8.88
N THR A 131 -10.03 -15.77 -9.57
CA THR A 131 -10.73 -14.65 -8.92
C THR A 131 -11.76 -15.18 -7.92
N GLN A 132 -11.62 -14.82 -6.65
CA GLN A 132 -12.52 -15.25 -5.56
C GLN A 132 -13.40 -14.14 -5.01
N ALA A 133 -12.98 -12.87 -5.18
CA ALA A 133 -13.73 -11.71 -4.74
C ALA A 133 -13.56 -10.57 -5.74
N GLU A 134 -14.67 -9.91 -6.07
CA GLU A 134 -14.68 -8.70 -6.88
C GLU A 134 -15.38 -7.60 -6.06
N LEU A 135 -14.67 -6.50 -5.84
CA LEU A 135 -15.22 -5.32 -5.17
C LEU A 135 -15.44 -4.25 -6.24
N SER A 136 -16.67 -4.14 -6.72
CA SER A 136 -17.06 -3.06 -7.62
C SER A 136 -17.50 -1.84 -6.81
N ASN A 137 -16.97 -0.67 -7.14
CA ASN A 137 -17.39 0.59 -6.54
C ASN A 137 -18.47 1.19 -7.46
N SER A 138 -19.75 1.13 -7.02
CA SER A 138 -20.88 1.73 -7.74
C SER A 138 -20.89 3.25 -7.64
#